data_AF-A0A0C1MTJ5-F1
#
_entry.id   AF-A0A0C1MTJ5-F1
#
_cell.length_a   1.000
_cell.length_b   1.000
_cell.length_c   1.000
_cell.angle_alpha   90.00
_cell.angle_beta   90.00
_cell.angle_gamma   90.00
#
_symmetry.space_group_name_H-M   'P 1'
#
loop_
_entity.id
_entity.type
_entity.pdbx_description
1 polymer ?
#
loop_
_entity_poly.entity_id
_entity_poly.type
_entity_poly.pdbx_seq_one_letter_code
_entity_poly.pdbx_strand_id
1 'polypeptide(L)'
;MNLLNDVNLDNIAFGKDGKSVRLSFIDMYEGDSLGELECSSVYSFDYQNCFKDDDSLAAYVGEVNYKVIHASEVSDYLKNSGYVFSCDEIFSSNLFVIAAEGGEVSLKVICGVASFKGEKLK
;
A
#
# COMPACT_ATOMS: atom_id res chain seq x y z
N MET A 1 1.30 4.49 11.34
CA MET A 1 1.15 3.28 12.15
C MET A 1 1.94 2.18 11.49
N ASN A 2 2.73 1.45 12.26
CA ASN A 2 3.60 0.39 11.78
C ASN A 2 2.84 -0.94 11.73
N LEU A 3 2.97 -1.68 10.62
CA LEU A 3 2.36 -3.00 10.40
C LEU A 3 3.38 -4.13 10.49
N LEU A 4 4.49 -3.99 9.78
CA LEU A 4 5.55 -4.98 9.65
C LEU A 4 6.91 -4.26 9.57
N ASN A 5 7.96 -4.93 10.01
CA ASN A 5 9.36 -4.49 9.84
C ASN A 5 10.19 -5.67 9.35
N ASP A 6 11.19 -5.37 8.54
CA ASP A 6 12.19 -6.32 8.06
C ASP A 6 11.55 -7.59 7.45
N VAL A 7 10.75 -7.39 6.40
CA VAL A 7 9.99 -8.44 5.72
C VAL A 7 10.33 -8.48 4.24
N ASN A 8 9.95 -9.57 3.56
CA ASN A 8 9.98 -9.60 2.10
C ASN A 8 8.57 -9.43 1.54
N LEU A 9 8.43 -8.55 0.53
CA LEU A 9 7.25 -8.49 -0.33
C LEU A 9 7.34 -9.64 -1.33
N ASP A 10 6.48 -10.64 -1.16
CA ASP A 10 6.49 -11.88 -1.95
C ASP A 10 5.64 -11.77 -3.22
N ASN A 11 4.51 -11.08 -3.14
CA ASN A 11 3.58 -10.98 -4.27
C ASN A 11 2.82 -9.66 -4.28
N ILE A 12 2.51 -9.19 -5.49
CA ILE A 12 1.62 -8.06 -5.77
C ILE A 12 0.55 -8.55 -6.74
N ALA A 13 -0.68 -8.69 -6.27
CA ALA A 13 -1.79 -9.15 -7.09
C ALA A 13 -2.84 -8.04 -7.28
N PHE A 14 -3.13 -7.72 -8.54
CA PHE A 14 -4.20 -6.79 -8.91
C PHE A 14 -5.53 -7.54 -9.09
N GLY A 15 -6.61 -6.96 -8.57
CA GLY A 15 -7.96 -7.43 -8.84
C GLY A 15 -8.30 -7.34 -10.32
N LYS A 16 -9.19 -8.23 -10.79
CA LYS A 16 -9.64 -8.23 -12.20
C LYS A 16 -10.33 -6.94 -12.63
N ASP A 17 -10.87 -6.20 -11.68
CA ASP A 17 -11.52 -4.91 -11.91
C ASP A 17 -10.53 -3.73 -11.90
N GLY A 18 -9.26 -3.97 -11.59
CA GLY A 18 -8.21 -2.96 -11.45
C GLY A 18 -8.38 -2.04 -10.24
N LYS A 19 -9.32 -2.32 -9.33
CA LYS A 19 -9.67 -1.45 -8.20
C LYS A 19 -9.20 -1.98 -6.85
N SER A 20 -8.64 -3.18 -6.83
CA SER A 20 -8.04 -3.77 -5.64
C SER A 20 -6.60 -4.20 -5.89
N VAL A 21 -5.78 -4.09 -4.85
CA VAL A 21 -4.41 -4.60 -4.81
C VAL A 21 -4.26 -5.42 -3.55
N ARG A 22 -3.58 -6.57 -3.67
CA ARG A 22 -3.18 -7.39 -2.55
C ARG A 22 -1.66 -7.51 -2.53
N LEU A 23 -1.08 -7.24 -1.37
CA LEU A 23 0.35 -7.40 -1.11
C LEU A 23 0.53 -8.56 -0.14
N SER A 24 1.34 -9.55 -0.51
CA SER A 24 1.65 -10.69 0.35
C SER A 24 3.05 -10.52 0.92
N PHE A 25 3.19 -10.71 2.23
CA PHE A 25 4.46 -10.57 2.94
C PHE A 25 4.90 -11.89 3.55
N ILE A 26 6.19 -12.16 3.51
CA ILE A 26 6.83 -13.32 4.14
C ILE A 26 7.98 -12.88 5.04
N ASP A 27 8.32 -13.73 6.00
CA ASP A 27 9.47 -13.55 6.88
C ASP A 27 10.77 -13.61 6.09
N MET A 28 11.70 -12.70 6.37
CA MET A 28 12.94 -12.59 5.61
C MET A 28 13.95 -13.72 5.88
N TYR A 29 13.80 -14.45 6.99
CA TYR A 29 14.73 -15.51 7.42
C TYR A 29 14.17 -16.90 7.13
N GLU A 30 12.92 -17.15 7.50
CA GLU A 30 12.26 -18.46 7.40
C GLU A 30 11.42 -18.60 6.13
N GLY A 31 11.02 -17.49 5.50
CA GLY A 31 10.16 -17.49 4.31
C GLY A 31 8.68 -17.78 4.63
N ASP A 32 8.32 -17.84 5.91
CA ASP A 32 6.96 -18.11 6.36
C ASP A 32 6.02 -16.93 6.09
N SER A 33 4.75 -17.22 5.82
CA SER A 33 3.76 -16.17 5.55
C SER A 33 3.53 -15.27 6.76
N LEU A 34 3.76 -13.97 6.58
CA LEU A 34 3.44 -12.94 7.56
C LEU A 34 2.07 -12.31 7.34
N GLY A 35 1.37 -12.67 6.26
CA GLY A 35 0.00 -12.23 5.98
C GLY A 35 -0.12 -11.36 4.74
N GLU A 36 -1.37 -10.98 4.45
CA GLU A 36 -1.74 -10.21 3.27
C GLU A 36 -2.35 -8.87 3.65
N LEU A 37 -1.93 -7.82 2.95
CA LEU A 37 -2.53 -6.50 3.00
C LEU A 37 -3.44 -6.34 1.78
N GLU A 38 -4.73 -6.28 2.04
CA GLU A 38 -5.77 -6.11 1.02
C GLU A 38 -6.20 -4.65 0.95
N CYS A 39 -6.04 -4.05 -0.22
CA CYS A 39 -6.42 -2.67 -0.52
C CYS A 39 -7.55 -2.69 -1.53
N SER A 40 -8.67 -2.02 -1.25
CA SER A 40 -9.81 -1.89 -2.16
C SER A 40 -10.17 -0.43 -2.38
N SER A 41 -10.80 -0.14 -3.52
CA SER A 41 -11.01 1.23 -3.99
C SER A 41 -9.67 1.98 -4.09
N VAL A 42 -8.72 1.37 -4.80
CA VAL A 42 -7.38 1.93 -5.04
C VAL A 42 -7.49 3.13 -5.98
N TYR A 43 -6.97 4.27 -5.54
CA TYR A 43 -6.89 5.51 -6.30
C TYR A 43 -5.51 5.69 -6.94
N SER A 44 -4.47 5.25 -6.24
CA SER A 44 -3.10 5.30 -6.72
C SER A 44 -2.29 4.13 -6.21
N PHE A 45 -1.38 3.67 -7.05
CA PHE A 45 -0.40 2.65 -6.78
C PHE A 45 0.92 3.09 -7.42
N ASP A 46 1.84 3.57 -6.58
CA ASP A 46 3.17 3.99 -6.99
C ASP A 46 4.15 2.88 -6.57
N TYR A 47 4.87 2.32 -7.53
CA TYR A 47 5.84 1.26 -7.29
C TYR A 47 7.16 1.58 -7.97
N GLN A 48 8.23 1.52 -7.19
CA GLN A 48 9.60 1.66 -7.64
C GLN A 48 10.42 0.52 -7.04
N ASN A 49 11.43 0.07 -7.77
CA ASN A 49 12.35 -0.96 -7.32
C ASN A 49 13.74 -0.68 -7.88
N CYS A 50 14.75 -1.36 -7.34
CA CYS A 50 16.11 -1.35 -7.85
C CYS A 50 16.50 -2.66 -8.56
N PHE A 51 15.52 -3.43 -9.04
CA PHE A 51 15.73 -4.72 -9.68
C PHE A 51 16.53 -4.60 -10.97
N LYS A 52 17.39 -5.58 -11.20
CA LYS A 52 18.01 -5.88 -12.49
C LYS A 52 17.13 -6.85 -13.29
N ASP A 53 17.51 -7.11 -14.53
CA ASP A 53 16.74 -7.95 -15.46
C ASP A 53 16.49 -9.38 -14.93
N ASP A 54 17.38 -9.87 -14.06
CA ASP A 54 17.36 -11.19 -13.44
C ASP A 54 16.80 -11.20 -12.01
N ASP A 55 16.45 -10.04 -11.46
CA ASP A 55 15.85 -9.92 -10.13
C ASP A 55 14.33 -10.13 -10.19
N SER A 56 13.77 -10.64 -9.11
CA SER A 56 12.33 -10.83 -8.94
C SER A 56 11.95 -10.77 -7.46
N LEU A 57 10.65 -10.80 -7.16
CA LEU A 57 10.18 -11.03 -5.80
C LEU A 57 10.62 -12.44 -5.32
N ALA A 58 10.81 -12.70 -4.03
CA ALA A 58 10.50 -11.85 -2.88
C ALA A 58 11.57 -10.78 -2.60
N ALA A 59 11.15 -9.53 -2.40
CA ALA A 59 12.05 -8.39 -2.26
C ALA A 59 11.99 -7.75 -0.88
N TYR A 60 13.14 -7.36 -0.34
CA TYR A 60 13.25 -6.83 1.01
C TYR A 60 12.56 -5.46 1.16
N VAL A 61 11.83 -5.33 2.27
CA VAL A 61 11.15 -4.13 2.73
C VAL A 61 11.52 -3.90 4.19
N GLY A 62 12.14 -2.76 4.49
CA GLY A 62 12.51 -2.40 5.85
C GLY A 62 11.29 -2.11 6.73
N GLU A 63 10.30 -1.40 6.20
CA GLU A 63 9.12 -1.01 6.97
C GLU A 63 7.84 -0.97 6.13
N VAL A 64 6.75 -1.53 6.67
CA VAL A 64 5.40 -1.39 6.13
C VAL A 64 4.56 -0.56 7.10
N ASN A 65 4.11 0.60 6.63
CA ASN A 65 3.36 1.58 7.39
C ASN A 65 2.02 1.90 6.73
N TYR A 66 1.10 2.42 7.52
CA TYR A 66 -0.07 3.12 7.00
C TYR A 66 -0.41 4.38 7.79
N LYS A 67 -1.09 5.30 7.11
CA LYS A 67 -1.70 6.51 7.68
C LYS A 67 -3.14 6.61 7.19
N VAL A 68 -4.04 6.97 8.09
CA VAL A 68 -5.41 7.35 7.74
C VAL A 68 -5.47 8.84 7.49
N ILE A 69 -6.05 9.24 6.36
CA ILE A 69 -6.41 10.62 6.05
C ILE A 69 -7.91 10.75 6.28
N HIS A 70 -8.31 11.59 7.21
CA HIS A 70 -9.72 11.76 7.53
C HIS A 70 -10.45 12.43 6.36
N ALA A 71 -11.73 12.10 6.15
CA ALA A 71 -12.53 12.62 5.05
C ALA A 71 -12.44 14.16 4.91
N SER A 72 -12.41 14.88 6.04
CA SER A 72 -12.27 16.35 6.08
C SER A 72 -10.93 16.88 5.53
N GLU A 73 -9.89 16.06 5.51
CA GLU A 73 -8.52 16.41 5.09
C GLU A 73 -8.15 15.84 3.72
N VAL A 74 -9.01 14.97 3.14
CA VAL A 74 -8.69 14.26 1.90
C VAL A 74 -8.44 15.22 0.73
N SER A 75 -9.29 16.23 0.57
CA SER A 75 -9.14 17.22 -0.52
C SER A 75 -7.78 17.93 -0.44
N ASP A 76 -7.41 18.40 0.75
CA ASP A 76 -6.14 19.09 0.97
C ASP A 76 -4.94 18.15 0.79
N TYR A 77 -5.02 16.91 1.28
CA TYR A 77 -3.97 15.91 1.10
C TYR A 77 -3.71 15.61 -0.36
N LEU A 78 -4.77 15.38 -1.16
CA LEU A 78 -4.65 15.08 -2.58
C LEU A 78 -4.07 16.27 -3.35
N LYS A 79 -4.57 17.49 -3.10
CA LYS A 79 -4.05 18.72 -3.70
C LYS A 79 -2.55 18.90 -3.42
N ASN A 80 -2.14 18.74 -2.16
CA ASN A 80 -0.73 18.85 -1.75
C ASN A 80 0.16 17.73 -2.31
N SER A 81 -0.44 16.58 -2.61
CA SER A 81 0.25 15.44 -3.23
C SER A 81 0.30 15.53 -4.77
N GLY A 82 -0.12 16.65 -5.35
CA GLY A 82 -0.12 16.88 -6.82
C GLY A 82 -1.33 16.30 -7.55
N TYR A 83 -2.28 15.70 -6.84
CA TYR A 83 -3.55 15.23 -7.40
C TYR A 83 -4.53 16.40 -7.45
N VAL A 84 -4.52 17.12 -8.57
CA VAL A 84 -5.44 18.24 -8.81
C VAL A 84 -6.71 17.72 -9.48
N PHE A 85 -7.67 17.28 -8.66
CA PHE A 85 -9.03 17.04 -9.14
C PHE A 85 -9.92 18.22 -8.74
N SER A 86 -10.60 18.80 -9.72
CA SER A 86 -11.65 19.81 -9.54
C SER A 86 -12.93 19.14 -9.03
N CYS A 87 -12.89 18.60 -7.81
CA CYS A 87 -13.97 17.77 -7.27
C CYS A 87 -14.07 17.96 -5.76
N ASP A 88 -14.68 19.07 -5.35
CA ASP A 88 -14.96 19.36 -3.93
C ASP A 88 -16.00 18.39 -3.31
N GLU A 89 -16.59 17.47 -4.08
CA GLU A 89 -17.69 16.59 -3.65
C GLU A 89 -17.38 15.07 -3.61
N ILE A 90 -16.17 14.60 -3.93
CA ILE A 90 -15.96 13.16 -4.20
C ILE A 90 -15.66 12.29 -2.96
N PHE A 91 -15.18 12.84 -1.85
CA PHE A 91 -14.65 12.02 -0.74
C PHE A 91 -15.45 12.19 0.55
N SER A 92 -16.50 11.39 0.72
CA SER A 92 -17.24 11.28 1.99
C SER A 92 -16.64 10.27 2.97
N SER A 93 -15.49 9.66 2.64
CA SER A 93 -14.86 8.61 3.43
C SER A 93 -13.38 8.90 3.65
N ASN A 94 -12.82 8.31 4.71
CA ASN A 94 -11.38 8.34 4.97
C ASN A 94 -10.62 7.63 3.84
N LEU A 95 -9.35 8.01 3.67
CA LEU A 95 -8.41 7.29 2.83
C LEU A 95 -7.32 6.63 3.68
N PHE A 96 -6.78 5.54 3.18
CA PHE A 96 -5.60 4.88 3.69
C PHE A 96 -4.45 5.14 2.74
N VAL A 97 -3.34 5.62 3.30
CA VAL A 97 -2.06 5.75 2.61
C VAL A 97 -1.14 4.70 3.21
N ILE A 98 -0.85 3.67 2.44
CA ILE A 98 0.05 2.58 2.81
C ILE A 98 1.39 2.84 2.15
N ALA A 99 2.48 2.64 2.88
CA ALA A 99 3.84 2.75 2.38
C ALA A 99 4.64 1.49 2.78
N ALA A 100 5.37 0.92 1.83
CA ALA A 100 6.38 -0.11 2.06
C ALA A 100 7.72 0.43 1.53
N GLU A 101 8.68 0.68 2.43
CA GLU A 101 9.92 1.41 2.13
C GLU A 101 11.12 0.79 2.87
N GLY A 102 12.33 1.32 2.60
CA GLY A 102 13.54 0.97 3.34
C GLY A 102 14.30 -0.26 2.83
N GLY A 103 13.97 -0.77 1.64
CA GLY A 103 14.64 -1.91 1.03
C GLY A 103 14.77 -1.81 -0.48
N GLU A 104 14.59 -2.94 -1.16
CA GLU A 104 14.75 -3.07 -2.62
C GLU A 104 13.55 -2.53 -3.39
N VAL A 105 12.42 -2.39 -2.71
CA VAL A 105 11.18 -1.82 -3.24
C VAL A 105 10.75 -0.61 -2.42
N SER A 106 10.18 0.37 -3.11
CA SER A 106 9.42 1.47 -2.54
C SER A 106 8.04 1.47 -3.17
N LEU A 107 7.02 1.31 -2.34
CA LEU A 107 5.65 1.14 -2.77
C LEU A 107 4.73 2.03 -1.93
N LYS A 108 3.83 2.76 -2.60
CA LYS A 108 2.79 3.55 -1.96
C LYS A 108 1.43 3.23 -2.56
N VAL A 109 0.46 2.88 -1.72
CA VAL A 109 -0.94 2.66 -2.13
C VAL A 109 -1.84 3.69 -1.45
N ILE A 110 -2.68 4.35 -2.24
CA ILE A 110 -3.76 5.20 -1.74
C ILE A 110 -5.08 4.48 -2.04
N CYS A 111 -5.83 4.13 -1.01
CA CYS A 111 -7.07 3.36 -1.16
C CYS A 111 -8.16 3.78 -0.16
N GLY A 112 -9.41 3.44 -0.45
CA GLY A 112 -10.54 3.73 0.44
C GLY A 112 -10.73 2.73 1.57
N VAL A 113 -10.29 1.48 1.38
CA VAL A 113 -10.41 0.41 2.38
C VAL A 113 -9.13 -0.39 2.40
N ALA A 114 -8.61 -0.63 3.60
CA ALA A 114 -7.45 -1.49 3.83
C ALA A 114 -7.70 -2.49 4.96
N SER A 115 -7.23 -3.72 4.80
CA SER A 115 -7.21 -4.74 5.86
C SER A 115 -5.94 -5.57 5.82
N PHE A 116 -5.43 -5.92 6.99
CA PHE A 116 -4.27 -6.79 7.14
C PHE A 116 -4.68 -8.05 7.90
N LYS A 117 -4.34 -9.24 7.38
CA LYS A 117 -4.77 -10.53 7.96
C LYS A 117 -6.29 -10.65 8.18
N GLY A 118 -7.09 -10.04 7.31
CA GLY A 118 -8.55 -10.01 7.43
C GLY A 118 -9.10 -9.00 8.45
N GLU A 119 -8.24 -8.28 9.17
CA GLU A 119 -8.66 -7.22 10.09
C GLU A 119 -8.60 -5.84 9.40
N LYS A 120 -9.68 -5.08 9.46
CA LYS A 120 -9.73 -3.72 8.91
C LYS A 120 -8.79 -2.80 9.68
N LEU A 121 -7.98 -2.06 8.94
CA LEU A 121 -7.17 -0.97 9.48
C LEU A 121 -8.09 0.18 9.94
N LYS A 122 -7.63 0.95 10.93
CA LYS A 122 -8.43 1.99 11.60
C LYS A 122 -7.69 3.31 11.71
#